data_AF-A0A256ZDE8-F1
#
_entry.id   AF-A0A256ZDE8-F1
#
_cell.length_a   1.000
_cell.length_b   1.000
_cell.length_c   1.000
_cell.angle_alpha   90.00
_cell.angle_beta   90.00
_cell.angle_gamma   90.00
#
_symmetry.space_group_name_H-M   'P 1'
#
loop_
_entity.id
_entity.type
_entity.pdbx_description
1 polymer ?
#
loop_
_entity_poly.entity_id
_entity_poly.type
_entity_poly.pdbx_seq_one_letter_code
_entity_poly.pdbx_strand_id
1 'polypeptide(L)'
;DKLDKIGYEGVREELAKAGYSNETIEKIIEIISISGSPEKVLDEIEEMYGGNRKVGEAVLHLREMLDFIKYRNKVSIELSLVRGLDYYTGPIFEYVVEKPKIGSIAGGGRYDNISLRFSHR
;
A
#
# COMPACT_ATOMS: atom_id res chain seq x y z
N ASP A 1 7.46 5.57 -0.02
CA ASP A 1 8.72 4.79 -0.21
C ASP A 1 9.81 5.17 0.81
N LYS A 2 9.86 6.41 1.28
CA LYS A 2 10.89 6.87 2.23
C LYS A 2 10.53 6.73 3.72
N LEU A 3 9.30 6.31 4.08
CA LEU A 3 8.82 6.32 5.47
C LEU A 3 9.79 5.61 6.43
N ASP A 4 10.27 4.42 6.07
CA ASP A 4 11.24 3.66 6.88
C ASP A 4 12.58 4.36 7.11
N LYS A 5 12.94 5.29 6.21
CA LYS A 5 14.25 5.98 6.22
C LYS A 5 14.21 7.33 6.93
N ILE A 6 13.12 8.09 6.75
CA ILE A 6 13.03 9.48 7.20
C ILE A 6 11.95 9.70 8.27
N GLY A 7 11.14 8.68 8.57
CA GLY A 7 10.03 8.76 9.52
C GLY A 7 8.92 9.71 9.08
N TYR A 8 7.89 9.82 9.91
CA TYR A 8 6.71 10.65 9.63
C TYR A 8 7.04 12.12 9.45
N GLU A 9 7.89 12.70 10.31
CA GLU A 9 8.28 14.11 10.21
C GLU A 9 9.06 14.39 8.92
N GLY A 10 9.98 13.51 8.53
CA GLY A 10 10.67 13.65 7.24
C GLY A 10 9.71 13.57 6.05
N VAL A 11 8.69 12.70 6.11
CA VAL A 11 7.64 12.62 5.08
C VAL A 11 6.81 13.90 5.04
N ARG A 12 6.43 14.46 6.19
CA ARG A 12 5.72 15.76 6.28
C ARG A 12 6.52 16.87 5.60
N GLU A 13 7.81 17.00 5.93
CA GLU A 13 8.68 18.01 5.35
C GLU A 13 8.83 17.88 3.83
N GLU A 14 9.01 16.65 3.32
CA GLU A 14 9.14 16.40 1.87
C GLU A 14 7.85 16.77 1.12
N LEU A 15 6.68 16.41 1.68
CA LEU A 15 5.39 16.76 1.07
C LEU A 15 5.13 18.27 1.13
N ALA A 16 5.50 18.94 2.21
CA ALA A 16 5.40 20.40 2.33
C ALA A 16 6.31 21.10 1.29
N LYS A 17 7.55 20.62 1.12
CA LYS A 17 8.48 21.12 0.09
C LYS A 17 7.96 20.89 -1.34
N ALA A 18 7.20 19.82 -1.56
CA ALA A 18 6.53 19.55 -2.83
C ALA A 18 5.28 20.42 -3.07
N GLY A 19 4.87 21.25 -2.10
CA GLY A 19 3.77 22.21 -2.24
C GLY A 19 2.39 21.67 -1.84
N TYR A 20 2.32 20.52 -1.16
CA TYR A 20 1.05 20.01 -0.64
C TYR A 20 0.58 20.80 0.59
N SER A 21 -0.74 20.95 0.74
CA SER A 21 -1.33 21.62 1.90
C SER A 21 -1.18 20.77 3.17
N ASN A 22 -1.12 21.42 4.34
CA ASN A 22 -1.09 20.70 5.63
C ASN A 22 -2.28 19.74 5.79
N GLU A 23 -3.47 20.11 5.31
CA GLU A 23 -4.64 19.23 5.36
C GLU A 23 -4.42 17.94 4.53
N THR A 24 -3.86 18.07 3.33
CA THR A 24 -3.52 16.91 2.48
C THR A 24 -2.45 16.04 3.14
N ILE A 25 -1.42 16.67 3.73
CA ILE A 25 -0.33 15.98 4.40
C ILE A 25 -0.86 15.17 5.57
N GLU A 26 -1.66 15.76 6.46
CA GLU A 26 -2.19 15.04 7.61
C GLU A 26 -3.12 13.90 7.21
N LYS A 27 -3.94 14.05 6.16
CA LYS A 27 -4.73 12.93 5.61
C LYS A 27 -3.84 11.79 5.09
N ILE A 28 -2.74 12.11 4.40
CA ILE A 28 -1.80 11.08 3.94
C ILE A 28 -1.19 10.37 5.16
N ILE A 29 -0.73 11.12 6.16
CA ILE A 29 -0.14 10.55 7.37
C ILE A 29 -1.14 9.67 8.12
N GLU A 30 -2.38 10.12 8.27
CA GLU A 30 -3.48 9.35 8.86
C GLU A 30 -3.66 8.00 8.16
N ILE A 31 -3.76 8.01 6.82
CA ILE A 31 -3.91 6.78 6.01
C ILE A 31 -2.73 5.83 6.23
N ILE A 32 -1.48 6.29 6.10
CA ILE A 32 -0.31 5.39 6.18
C ILE A 32 0.01 4.95 7.61
N SER A 33 -0.62 5.54 8.63
CA SER A 33 -0.43 5.17 10.04
C SER A 33 -1.38 4.06 10.51
N ILE A 34 -2.40 3.74 9.72
CA ILE A 34 -3.35 2.66 10.02
C ILE A 34 -2.58 1.34 10.07
N SER A 35 -2.75 0.61 11.16
CA SER A 35 -2.05 -0.65 11.41
C SER A 35 -2.87 -1.59 12.30
N GLY A 36 -2.63 -2.88 12.18
CA GLY A 36 -3.35 -3.91 12.92
C GLY A 36 -3.44 -5.22 12.13
N SER A 37 -4.49 -6.01 12.42
CA SER A 37 -4.81 -7.15 11.57
C SER A 37 -5.25 -6.68 10.19
N PRO A 38 -5.05 -7.49 9.14
CA PRO A 38 -5.53 -7.18 7.78
C PRO A 38 -6.99 -6.75 7.76
N GLU A 39 -7.85 -7.44 8.50
CA GLU A 39 -9.29 -7.14 8.58
C GLU A 39 -9.53 -5.75 9.17
N LYS A 40 -8.86 -5.41 10.28
CA LYS A 40 -9.00 -4.11 10.93
C LYS A 40 -8.55 -2.97 10.00
N VAL A 41 -7.42 -3.14 9.31
CA VAL A 41 -6.90 -2.14 8.36
C VAL A 41 -7.90 -1.90 7.23
N LEU A 42 -8.52 -2.96 6.70
CA LEU A 42 -9.52 -2.87 5.63
C LEU A 42 -10.82 -2.25 6.11
N ASP A 43 -11.29 -2.60 7.30
CA ASP A 43 -12.50 -2.02 7.90
C ASP A 43 -12.34 -0.50 8.11
N GLU A 44 -11.19 -0.05 8.66
CA GLU A 44 -10.92 1.38 8.86
C GLU A 44 -10.86 2.16 7.54
N ILE A 45 -10.19 1.61 6.51
CA ILE A 45 -10.12 2.26 5.19
C ILE A 45 -11.49 2.32 4.51
N GLU A 46 -12.29 1.27 4.65
CA GLU A 46 -13.64 1.23 4.12
C GLU A 46 -14.57 2.24 4.83
N GLU A 47 -14.43 2.40 6.14
CA GLU A 47 -15.19 3.39 6.92
C GLU A 47 -14.84 4.82 6.49
N MET A 48 -13.55 5.15 6.36
CA MET A 48 -13.11 6.50 6.03
C MET A 48 -13.31 6.86 4.55
N TYR A 49 -13.11 5.91 3.65
CA TYR A 49 -12.98 6.18 2.22
C TYR A 49 -13.82 5.27 1.31
N GLY A 50 -14.69 4.42 1.85
CA GLY A 50 -15.53 3.49 1.08
C GLY A 50 -16.50 4.15 0.10
N GLY A 51 -16.84 5.43 0.32
CA GLY A 51 -17.58 6.24 -0.66
C GLY A 51 -16.83 6.45 -1.98
N ASN A 52 -15.50 6.27 -2.01
CA ASN A 52 -14.72 6.25 -3.22
C ASN A 52 -14.78 4.86 -3.88
N ARG A 53 -15.39 4.79 -5.07
CA ARG A 53 -15.55 3.54 -5.82
C ARG A 53 -14.24 2.74 -5.96
N LYS A 54 -13.11 3.40 -6.22
CA LYS A 54 -11.82 2.72 -6.39
C LYS A 54 -11.31 2.12 -5.07
N VAL A 55 -11.57 2.79 -3.95
CA VAL A 55 -11.21 2.28 -2.62
C VAL A 55 -12.08 1.07 -2.28
N GLY A 56 -13.40 1.17 -2.48
CA GLY A 56 -14.31 0.03 -2.26
C GLY A 56 -13.94 -1.20 -3.10
N GLU A 57 -13.61 -1.02 -4.38
CA GLU A 57 -13.11 -2.09 -5.25
C GLU A 57 -11.79 -2.68 -4.75
N ALA A 58 -10.85 -1.85 -4.29
CA ALA A 58 -9.57 -2.31 -3.76
C ALA A 58 -9.75 -3.11 -2.46
N VAL A 59 -10.61 -2.63 -1.54
CA VAL A 59 -10.93 -3.33 -0.29
C VAL A 59 -11.55 -4.69 -0.59
N LEU A 60 -12.53 -4.75 -1.49
CA LEU A 60 -13.17 -6.01 -1.89
C LEU A 60 -12.15 -7.01 -2.46
N HIS A 61 -11.31 -6.58 -3.41
CA HIS A 61 -10.28 -7.46 -3.96
C HIS A 61 -9.27 -7.96 -2.91
N LEU A 62 -8.87 -7.09 -1.96
CA LEU A 62 -7.96 -7.49 -0.89
C LEU A 62 -8.61 -8.49 0.07
N ARG A 63 -9.89 -8.33 0.40
CA ARG A 63 -10.66 -9.31 1.19
C ARG A 63 -10.72 -10.67 0.48
N GLU A 64 -11.06 -10.69 -0.80
CA GLU A 64 -11.06 -11.92 -1.61
C GLU A 64 -9.69 -12.60 -1.62
N MET A 65 -8.61 -11.83 -1.77
CA MET A 65 -7.25 -12.38 -1.70
C MET A 65 -6.94 -13.00 -0.34
N LEU A 66 -7.31 -12.35 0.77
CA LEU A 66 -7.13 -12.91 2.11
C LEU A 66 -7.87 -14.24 2.27
N ASP A 67 -9.02 -14.41 1.60
CA ASP A 67 -9.79 -15.65 1.58
C ASP A 67 -9.05 -16.84 0.96
N PHE A 68 -8.16 -16.58 -0.01
CA PHE A 68 -7.35 -17.62 -0.63
C PHE A 68 -6.04 -17.92 0.11
N ILE A 69 -5.62 -17.08 1.07
CA ILE A 69 -4.34 -17.26 1.76
C ILE A 69 -4.49 -18.20 2.97
N LYS A 70 -3.81 -19.35 2.90
CA LYS A 70 -3.81 -20.35 3.97
C LYS A 70 -3.16 -19.88 5.27
N TYR A 71 -2.11 -19.07 5.19
CA TYR A 71 -1.33 -18.59 6.35
C TYR A 71 -1.62 -17.13 6.66
N ARG A 72 -2.89 -16.78 6.94
CA ARG A 72 -3.30 -15.39 7.20
C ARG A 72 -2.54 -14.73 8.34
N ASN A 73 -2.12 -15.50 9.35
CA ASN A 73 -1.32 -15.03 10.48
C ASN A 73 0.11 -14.60 10.08
N LYS A 74 0.50 -14.74 8.81
CA LYS A 74 1.77 -14.29 8.23
C LYS A 74 1.58 -13.15 7.24
N VAL A 75 0.38 -12.57 7.17
CA VAL A 75 0.04 -11.47 6.26
C VAL A 75 -0.30 -10.23 7.07
N SER A 76 0.22 -9.10 6.63
CA SER A 76 -0.19 -7.76 7.04
C SER A 76 -0.58 -6.96 5.81
N ILE A 77 -1.44 -5.96 6.00
CA ILE A 77 -1.72 -4.94 4.99
C ILE A 77 -0.98 -3.68 5.42
N GLU A 78 -0.08 -3.21 4.56
CA GLU A 78 0.78 -2.05 4.82
C GLU A 78 0.44 -0.96 3.81
N LEU A 79 -0.19 0.13 4.26
CA LEU A 79 -0.65 1.21 3.39
C LEU A 79 0.47 2.17 2.99
N SER A 80 1.61 2.12 3.69
CA SER A 80 2.83 2.84 3.30
C SER A 80 3.63 2.11 2.21
N LEU A 81 3.32 0.83 1.94
CA LEU A 81 4.01 0.02 0.94
C LEU A 81 3.72 0.58 -0.45
N VAL A 82 4.77 1.05 -1.10
CA VAL A 82 4.75 1.45 -2.49
C VAL A 82 5.94 0.83 -3.19
N ARG A 83 5.75 0.34 -4.41
CA ARG A 83 6.86 -0.11 -5.27
C ARG A 83 7.19 0.98 -6.28
N GLY A 84 8.47 1.20 -6.54
CA GLY A 84 8.97 2.25 -7.44
C GLY A 84 8.72 2.00 -8.94
N LEU A 85 7.71 1.19 -9.28
CA LEU A 85 7.40 0.81 -10.65
C LEU A 85 5.95 1.20 -10.93
N ASP A 86 5.77 2.05 -11.92
CA ASP A 86 4.49 2.70 -12.28
C ASP A 86 3.52 1.78 -13.05
N TYR A 87 3.87 0.50 -13.20
CA TYR A 87 3.11 -0.44 -14.02
C TYR A 87 2.08 -1.27 -13.24
N TYR A 88 2.08 -1.22 -11.90
CA TYR A 88 1.11 -1.97 -11.10
C TYR A 88 -0.28 -1.34 -11.18
N THR A 89 -1.29 -2.17 -11.44
CA THR A 89 -2.69 -1.76 -11.62
C THR A 89 -3.62 -2.27 -10.52
N GLY A 90 -3.10 -3.05 -9.59
CA GLY A 90 -3.87 -3.63 -8.49
C GLY A 90 -2.98 -3.98 -7.30
N PRO A 91 -3.25 -5.10 -6.59
CA PRO A 91 -2.53 -5.45 -5.37
C PRO A 91 -1.04 -5.65 -5.64
N ILE A 92 -0.22 -5.16 -4.71
CA ILE A 92 1.21 -5.42 -4.63
C ILE A 92 1.51 -6.18 -3.35
N PHE A 93 2.60 -6.93 -3.35
CA PHE A 93 3.04 -7.68 -2.18
C PHE A 93 4.56 -7.67 -2.06
N GLU A 94 5.01 -7.88 -0.83
CA GLU A 94 6.40 -8.01 -0.47
C GLU A 94 6.57 -9.09 0.59
N TYR A 95 7.58 -9.93 0.41
CA TYR A 95 8.01 -10.93 1.40
C TYR A 95 9.19 -10.37 2.17
N VAL A 96 8.99 -10.20 3.48
CA VAL A 96 10.01 -9.67 4.40
C VAL A 96 10.42 -10.74 5.38
N VAL A 97 11.71 -10.86 5.64
CA VAL A 97 12.22 -11.69 6.73
C VAL A 97 12.32 -10.84 7.99
N GLU A 98 11.48 -11.14 8.98
CA GLU A 98 11.50 -10.44 10.27
C GLU A 98 12.72 -10.80 11.11
N LYS A 99 13.18 -12.06 11.04
CA LYS A 99 14.30 -12.59 11.84
C LYS A 99 15.16 -13.57 11.03
N PRO A 100 16.46 -13.26 10.79
CA PRO A 100 17.11 -11.95 11.01
C PRO A 100 16.49 -10.86 10.11
N LYS A 101 16.51 -9.59 10.54
CA LYS A 101 15.93 -8.47 9.79
C LYS A 101 16.80 -8.12 8.57
N ILE A 102 16.70 -8.93 7.53
CA ILE A 102 17.45 -8.77 6.26
C ILE A 102 16.66 -8.02 5.19
N GLY A 103 15.40 -7.66 5.49
CA GLY A 103 14.54 -6.88 4.62
C GLY A 103 13.74 -7.73 3.63
N SER A 104 13.37 -7.09 2.51
CA SER A 104 12.59 -7.70 1.42
C SER A 104 13.42 -8.72 0.64
N ILE A 105 12.87 -9.91 0.44
CA ILE A 105 13.51 -11.01 -0.31
C ILE A 105 12.77 -11.35 -1.61
N ALA A 106 11.51 -10.96 -1.74
CA ALA A 106 10.71 -11.13 -2.94
C ALA A 106 9.58 -10.11 -2.96
N GLY A 107 9.09 -9.76 -4.13
CA GLY A 107 7.94 -8.88 -4.28
C GLY A 107 7.32 -9.01 -5.65
N GLY A 108 6.13 -8.46 -5.79
CA GLY A 108 5.38 -8.50 -7.04
C GLY A 108 4.04 -7.79 -6.89
N GLY A 109 3.17 -8.04 -7.86
CA GLY A 109 1.85 -7.46 -7.88
C GLY A 109 1.18 -7.62 -9.23
N ARG A 110 -0.06 -7.15 -9.33
CA ARG A 110 -0.86 -7.21 -10.55
C ARG A 110 -0.52 -6.06 -11.51
N TYR A 111 -0.33 -6.38 -12.78
CA TYR A 111 -0.07 -5.42 -13.86
C TYR A 111 -0.82 -5.81 -15.13
N ASP A 112 -1.93 -5.14 -15.42
CA ASP A 112 -2.77 -5.53 -16.55
C ASP A 112 -2.26 -4.96 -17.89
N ASN A 113 -1.51 -3.86 -17.84
CA ASN A 113 -1.18 -3.05 -19.02
C ASN A 113 0.28 -3.20 -19.50
N ILE A 114 1.07 -4.12 -18.94
CA ILE A 114 2.51 -4.19 -19.25
C ILE A 114 2.76 -4.58 -20.71
N SER A 115 1.94 -5.49 -21.25
CA SER A 115 2.05 -5.95 -22.65
C SER A 115 1.70 -4.84 -23.64
N LEU A 116 0.77 -3.96 -23.30
CA LEU A 116 0.37 -2.83 -24.15
C LEU A 116 1.54 -1.87 -24.40
N ARG A 117 2.43 -1.67 -23.42
CA ARG A 117 3.63 -0.83 -23.56
C ARG A 117 4.59 -1.30 -24.67
N PHE A 118 4.54 -2.58 -25.04
CA PHE A 118 5.39 -3.17 -26.08
C PHE A 118 4.66 -3.51 -27.38
N SER A 119 3.34 -3.28 -27.43
CA SER A 119 2.49 -3.63 -28.57
C SER A 119 2.47 -2.60 -29.72
N HIS A 120 3.08 -1.43 -29.53
CA HIS A 120 3.16 -0.36 -30.55
C HIS A 120 4.45 -0.45 -31.39
N ARG A 121 4.84 -1.65 -31.81
CA ARG A 121 5.90 -1.84 -32.83
C ARG A 121 5.29 -2.18 -34.18
#